data_AF-A0A7K7SBR0-F1
#
_entry.id   AF-A0A7K7SBR0-F1
#
_cell.length_a   1.000
_cell.length_b   1.000
_cell.length_c   1.000
_cell.angle_alpha   90.00
_cell.angle_beta   90.00
_cell.angle_gamma   90.00
#
_symmetry.space_group_name_H-M   'P 1'
#
loop_
_entity.id
_entity.type
_entity.pdbx_description
1 polymer ?
#
loop_
_entity_poly.entity_id
_entity_poly.type
_entity_poly.pdbx_seq_one_letter_code
_entity_poly.pdbx_strand_id
1 'polypeptide(L)'
;QLSCLLRMVTLHGIPQDWDTYPQDLLLFLSPSDYAGNCSQFFINVGKANEDVLSREALQRQQLLLEALECLGIPGTQINQTNAEILGWLVCELDGDYIRSSGGTLLKDLSQCGSFLPEQEEAIRDVLSSGNTIFGPPSAWSAFTLSELSGLIPVLGPSILQQIPK
;
A
#
# COMPACT_ATOMS: atom_id res chain seq x y z
N GLN A 1 16.24 17.48 0.05
CA GLN A 1 17.01 17.59 1.32
C GLN A 1 17.35 16.22 1.88
N LEU A 2 16.40 15.27 1.95
CA LEU A 2 16.62 13.91 2.45
C LEU A 2 17.65 13.10 1.65
N SER A 3 17.65 13.19 0.32
CA SER A 3 18.69 12.54 -0.52
C SER A 3 20.11 13.04 -0.21
N CYS A 4 20.27 14.34 0.07
CA CYS A 4 21.55 14.90 0.50
C CYS A 4 21.94 14.40 1.89
N LEU A 5 20.98 14.33 2.81
CA LEU A 5 21.22 13.80 4.16
C LEU A 5 21.65 12.32 4.09
N LEU A 6 20.98 11.52 3.26
CA LEU A 6 21.36 10.12 3.03
C LEU A 6 22.83 10.03 2.58
N ARG A 7 23.21 10.82 1.58
CA ARG A 7 24.59 10.87 1.08
C ARG A 7 25.58 11.22 2.17
N MET A 8 25.24 12.16 3.06
CA MET A 8 26.11 12.56 4.18
C MET A 8 26.26 11.43 5.20
N VAL A 9 25.17 10.74 5.53
CA VAL A 9 25.15 9.65 6.49
C VAL A 9 25.92 8.44 5.96
N THR A 10 25.90 8.20 4.65
CA THR A 10 26.60 7.07 4.01
C THR A 10 28.03 7.39 3.55
N LEU A 11 28.54 8.61 3.80
CA LEU A 11 29.89 9.06 3.40
C LEU A 11 31.01 8.11 3.86
N HIS A 12 30.83 7.48 5.02
CA HIS A 12 31.84 6.61 5.65
C HIS A 12 31.42 5.13 5.68
N GLY A 13 30.48 4.75 4.82
CA GLY A 13 29.87 3.43 4.78
C GLY A 13 28.42 3.46 5.25
N ILE A 14 27.75 2.31 5.10
CA ILE A 14 26.33 2.16 5.43
C ILE A 14 26.17 1.99 6.95
N PRO A 15 25.40 2.88 7.61
CA PRO A 15 25.03 2.71 9.01
C PRO A 15 24.40 1.33 9.30
N GLN A 16 24.64 0.82 10.50
CA GLN A 16 24.01 -0.44 10.95
C GLN A 16 22.79 -0.17 11.85
N ASP A 17 22.66 1.07 12.33
CA ASP A 17 21.69 1.55 13.29
C ASP A 17 20.58 2.39 12.64
N TRP A 18 20.09 1.96 11.47
CA TRP A 18 19.06 2.64 10.69
C TRP A 18 17.79 2.96 11.49
N ASP A 19 17.47 2.19 12.53
CA ASP A 19 16.31 2.41 13.40
C ASP A 19 16.41 3.71 14.23
N THR A 20 17.59 4.34 14.30
CA THR A 20 17.82 5.64 14.96
C THR A 20 17.62 6.84 14.03
N TYR A 21 17.47 6.60 12.72
CA TYR A 21 17.31 7.62 11.70
C TYR A 21 15.84 7.79 11.31
N PRO A 22 15.45 8.93 10.72
CA PRO A 22 14.12 9.09 10.13
C PRO A 22 13.85 8.01 9.09
N GLN A 23 12.70 7.35 9.19
CA GLN A 23 12.29 6.28 8.28
C GLN A 23 12.24 6.72 6.81
N ASP A 24 11.96 8.01 6.57
CA ASP A 24 11.93 8.62 5.23
C ASP A 24 13.26 8.52 4.48
N LEU A 25 14.38 8.31 5.17
CA LEU A 25 15.67 8.04 4.51
C LEU A 25 15.70 6.67 3.82
N LEU A 26 14.94 5.71 4.33
CA LEU A 26 14.87 4.35 3.76
C LEU A 26 14.23 4.34 2.38
N LEU A 27 13.41 5.35 2.05
CA LEU A 27 12.80 5.53 0.73
C LEU A 27 13.82 5.70 -0.40
N PHE A 28 15.08 5.99 -0.06
CA PHE A 28 16.17 6.22 -1.00
C PHE A 28 17.29 5.15 -0.88
N LEU A 29 17.07 4.09 -0.11
CA LEU A 29 18.00 2.98 0.08
C LEU A 29 17.56 1.73 -0.68
N SER A 30 18.53 0.89 -1.05
CA SER A 30 18.24 -0.49 -1.43
C SER A 30 18.07 -1.36 -0.18
N PRO A 31 17.19 -2.38 -0.20
CA PRO A 31 17.12 -3.38 0.87
C PRO A 31 18.47 -4.07 1.15
N SER A 32 19.34 -4.18 0.13
CA SER A 32 20.68 -4.75 0.27
C SER A 32 21.64 -3.89 1.10
N ASP A 33 21.34 -2.60 1.22
CA ASP A 33 22.06 -1.64 2.05
C ASP A 33 21.48 -1.55 3.48
N TYR A 34 20.48 -2.37 3.82
CA TYR A 34 19.92 -2.40 5.16
C TYR A 34 20.57 -3.52 5.98
N ALA A 35 21.08 -3.19 7.17
CA ALA A 35 21.75 -4.13 8.05
C ALA A 35 20.83 -5.21 8.64
N GLY A 36 19.52 -4.94 8.72
CA GLY A 36 18.52 -5.89 9.20
C GLY A 36 18.01 -6.83 8.11
N ASN A 37 16.99 -7.63 8.44
CA ASN A 37 16.32 -8.45 7.43
C ASN A 37 15.42 -7.58 6.52
N CYS A 38 15.17 -8.06 5.30
CA CYS A 38 14.43 -7.29 4.31
C CYS A 38 12.98 -7.01 4.73
N SER A 39 12.34 -7.91 5.50
CA SER A 39 10.96 -7.69 5.97
C SER A 39 10.91 -6.51 6.94
N GLN A 40 11.90 -6.37 7.82
CA GLN A 40 12.02 -5.24 8.74
C GLN A 40 12.29 -3.93 7.99
N PHE A 41 13.09 -3.98 6.92
CA PHE A 41 13.26 -2.84 6.02
C PHE A 41 11.91 -2.37 5.47
N PHE A 42 11.10 -3.29 4.93
CA PHE A 42 9.81 -2.93 4.34
C PHE A 42 8.74 -2.55 5.36
N ILE A 43 8.77 -3.09 6.58
CA ILE A 43 7.94 -2.59 7.70
C ILE A 43 8.23 -1.10 7.95
N ASN A 44 9.50 -0.70 7.89
CA ASN A 44 9.89 0.70 8.12
C ASN A 44 9.58 1.58 6.90
N VAL A 45 9.80 1.08 5.68
CA VAL A 45 9.41 1.78 4.43
C VAL A 45 7.91 1.99 4.38
N GLY A 46 7.09 0.98 4.69
CA GLY A 46 5.63 1.07 4.68
C GLY A 46 5.06 2.04 5.72
N LYS A 47 5.84 2.41 6.74
CA LYS A 47 5.51 3.43 7.76
C LYS A 47 6.06 4.81 7.47
N ALA A 48 7.00 4.92 6.53
CA ALA A 48 7.59 6.20 6.15
C ALA A 48 6.55 7.12 5.51
N ASN A 49 6.83 8.43 5.53
CA ASN A 49 5.93 9.40 4.93
C ASN A 49 5.99 9.31 3.39
N GLU A 50 4.92 8.81 2.79
CA GLU A 50 4.84 8.62 1.33
C GLU A 50 4.94 9.93 0.54
N ASP A 51 4.57 11.07 1.12
CA ASP A 51 4.60 12.39 0.46
C ASP A 51 6.03 12.89 0.17
N VAL A 52 7.04 12.23 0.76
CA VAL A 52 8.45 12.49 0.46
C VAL A 52 8.79 12.12 -0.99
N LEU A 53 8.14 11.11 -1.54
CA LEU A 53 8.24 10.71 -2.94
C LEU A 53 7.02 11.26 -3.70
N SER A 54 7.25 12.06 -4.74
CA SER A 54 6.18 12.47 -5.64
C SER A 54 5.46 11.24 -6.21
N ARG A 55 4.17 11.34 -6.48
CA ARG A 55 3.36 10.23 -7.01
C ARG A 55 3.92 9.66 -8.32
N GLU A 56 4.54 10.50 -9.14
CA GLU A 56 5.13 10.10 -10.43
C GLU A 56 6.55 9.54 -10.28
N ALA A 57 7.09 9.45 -9.07
CA ALA A 57 8.43 8.95 -8.85
C ALA A 57 8.49 7.44 -9.14
N LEU A 58 9.31 7.07 -10.12
CA LEU A 58 9.61 5.65 -10.43
C LEU A 58 10.09 4.86 -9.20
N GLN A 59 10.67 5.55 -8.21
CA GLN A 59 11.10 4.97 -6.94
C GLN A 59 9.96 4.27 -6.20
N ARG A 60 8.71 4.77 -6.27
CA ARG A 60 7.56 4.14 -5.60
C ARG A 60 7.31 2.73 -6.14
N GLN A 61 7.29 2.60 -7.47
CA GLN A 61 7.15 1.32 -8.15
C GLN A 61 8.34 0.39 -7.90
N GLN A 62 9.56 0.93 -7.86
CA GLN A 62 10.75 0.15 -7.52
C GLN A 62 10.67 -0.43 -6.10
N LEU A 63 10.29 0.39 -5.10
CA LEU A 63 10.11 -0.05 -3.73
C LEU A 63 9.05 -1.15 -3.61
N LEU A 64 7.94 -1.03 -4.36
CA LEU A 64 6.93 -2.09 -4.39
C LEU A 64 7.51 -3.40 -4.92
N LEU A 65 8.21 -3.38 -6.06
CA LEU A 65 8.78 -4.60 -6.66
C LEU A 65 9.78 -5.29 -5.73
N GLU A 66 10.66 -4.51 -5.10
CA GLU A 66 11.61 -5.02 -4.12
C GLU A 66 10.92 -5.57 -2.85
N ALA A 67 9.79 -4.97 -2.43
CA ALA A 67 8.99 -5.46 -1.32
C ALA A 67 8.34 -6.81 -1.63
N LEU A 68 7.74 -6.93 -2.82
CA LEU A 68 7.11 -8.16 -3.28
C LEU A 68 8.13 -9.30 -3.38
N GLU A 69 9.34 -9.02 -3.88
CA GLU A 69 10.45 -9.97 -3.93
C GLU A 69 10.89 -10.39 -2.52
N CYS A 70 11.12 -9.43 -1.62
CA CYS A 70 11.49 -9.69 -0.24
C CYS A 70 10.49 -10.58 0.50
N LEU A 71 9.19 -10.31 0.31
CA LEU A 71 8.11 -11.05 0.96
C LEU A 71 7.83 -12.41 0.31
N GLY A 72 8.46 -12.72 -0.84
CA GLY A 72 8.32 -13.99 -1.53
C GLY A 72 6.87 -14.28 -1.94
N ILE A 73 6.13 -13.25 -2.37
CA ILE A 73 4.70 -13.37 -2.66
C ILE A 73 4.48 -14.22 -3.92
N PRO A 74 3.78 -15.36 -3.84
CA PRO A 74 3.50 -16.18 -5.01
C PRO A 74 2.35 -15.57 -5.82
N GLY A 75 2.64 -15.14 -7.04
CA GLY A 75 1.64 -14.53 -7.92
C GLY A 75 1.16 -13.17 -7.38
N THR A 76 -0.15 -12.93 -7.41
CA THR A 76 -0.73 -11.62 -7.10
C THR A 76 -1.52 -11.55 -5.79
N GLN A 77 -1.56 -12.64 -5.01
CA GLN A 77 -2.35 -12.68 -3.78
C GLN A 77 -1.60 -12.10 -2.58
N ILE A 78 -2.08 -10.98 -2.06
CA ILE A 78 -1.60 -10.33 -0.83
C ILE A 78 -2.51 -10.74 0.34
N ASN A 79 -1.93 -11.35 1.36
CA ASN A 79 -2.62 -11.61 2.63
C ASN A 79 -2.49 -10.41 3.58
N GLN A 80 -3.25 -10.42 4.68
CA GLN A 80 -3.27 -9.31 5.64
C GLN A 80 -1.89 -8.98 6.22
N THR A 81 -1.09 -9.98 6.55
CA THR A 81 0.24 -9.79 7.14
C THR A 81 1.18 -9.10 6.14
N ASN A 82 1.13 -9.47 4.88
CA ASN A 82 1.92 -8.82 3.83
C ASN A 82 1.42 -7.39 3.57
N ALA A 83 0.10 -7.15 3.59
CA ALA A 83 -0.47 -5.81 3.46
C ALA A 83 0.01 -4.88 4.60
N GLU A 84 0.04 -5.39 5.85
CA GLU A 84 0.56 -4.65 7.00
C GLU A 84 2.04 -4.30 6.88
N ILE A 85 2.85 -5.18 6.27
CA ILE A 85 4.27 -4.91 6.00
C ILE A 85 4.41 -3.87 4.88
N LEU A 86 3.61 -3.97 3.81
CA LEU A 86 3.65 -3.04 2.68
C LEU A 86 3.25 -1.62 3.09
N GLY A 87 2.29 -1.47 4.01
CA GLY A 87 1.82 -0.16 4.46
C GLY A 87 1.34 0.69 3.27
N TRP A 88 1.87 1.91 3.13
CA TRP A 88 1.46 2.79 2.02
C TRP A 88 1.77 2.22 0.62
N LEU A 89 2.70 1.26 0.49
CA LEU A 89 2.98 0.61 -0.80
C LEU A 89 1.79 -0.19 -1.34
N VAL A 90 0.78 -0.51 -0.52
CA VAL A 90 -0.49 -1.09 -0.99
C VAL A 90 -1.15 -0.19 -2.05
N CYS A 91 -0.96 1.13 -1.97
CA CYS A 91 -1.50 2.10 -2.93
C CYS A 91 -0.84 2.02 -4.32
N GLU A 92 0.31 1.34 -4.42
CA GLU A 92 1.05 1.15 -5.68
C GLU A 92 0.68 -0.18 -6.37
N LEU A 93 -0.11 -1.05 -5.73
CA LEU A 93 -0.54 -2.33 -6.29
C LEU A 93 -1.46 -2.13 -7.50
N ASP A 94 -1.22 -2.87 -8.58
CA ASP A 94 -2.08 -2.82 -9.76
C ASP A 94 -3.45 -3.52 -9.56
N GLY A 95 -4.29 -3.47 -10.59
CA GLY A 95 -5.62 -4.05 -10.54
C GLY A 95 -5.64 -5.57 -10.33
N ASP A 96 -4.61 -6.30 -10.75
CA ASP A 96 -4.55 -7.76 -10.62
C ASP A 96 -4.25 -8.18 -9.18
N TYR A 97 -3.37 -7.46 -8.49
CA TYR A 97 -3.18 -7.64 -7.04
C TYR A 97 -4.45 -7.33 -6.25
N ILE A 98 -5.14 -6.23 -6.59
CA ILE A 98 -6.40 -5.85 -5.93
C ILE A 98 -7.48 -6.92 -6.13
N ARG A 99 -7.72 -7.35 -7.38
CA ARG A 99 -8.75 -8.37 -7.70
C ARG A 99 -8.46 -9.71 -7.04
N SER A 100 -7.23 -10.19 -7.13
CA SER A 100 -6.85 -11.52 -6.62
C SER A 100 -6.79 -11.60 -5.10
N SER A 101 -6.48 -10.49 -4.42
CA SER A 101 -6.49 -10.38 -2.95
C SER A 101 -7.88 -10.16 -2.38
N GLY A 102 -8.83 -9.75 -3.22
CA GLY A 102 -10.25 -9.59 -2.87
C GLY A 102 -10.47 -8.60 -1.72
N GLY A 103 -11.35 -8.96 -0.79
CA GLY A 103 -11.72 -8.11 0.33
C GLY A 103 -10.59 -7.80 1.33
N THR A 104 -9.46 -8.49 1.25
CA THR A 104 -8.33 -8.36 2.19
C THR A 104 -7.75 -6.95 2.19
N LEU A 105 -7.59 -6.34 1.01
CA LEU A 105 -6.91 -5.06 0.86
C LEU A 105 -7.83 -3.84 1.02
N LEU A 106 -9.15 -4.01 1.11
CA LEU A 106 -10.08 -2.88 1.04
C LEU A 106 -9.88 -1.85 2.15
N LYS A 107 -9.52 -2.31 3.36
CA LYS A 107 -9.24 -1.40 4.47
C LYS A 107 -7.93 -0.64 4.26
N ASP A 108 -6.88 -1.30 3.81
CA ASP A 108 -5.59 -0.67 3.51
C ASP A 108 -5.72 0.31 2.34
N LEU A 109 -6.41 -0.08 1.27
CA LEU A 109 -6.73 0.78 0.13
C LEU A 109 -7.54 2.01 0.53
N SER A 110 -8.42 1.90 1.53
CA SER A 110 -9.19 3.06 2.03
C SER A 110 -8.31 4.19 2.59
N GLN A 111 -7.03 3.92 2.88
CA GLN A 111 -6.07 4.92 3.34
C GLN A 111 -5.33 5.61 2.19
N CYS A 112 -5.46 5.11 0.95
CA CYS A 112 -4.81 5.69 -0.21
C CYS A 112 -5.47 7.00 -0.64
N GLY A 113 -4.65 8.00 -1.01
CA GLY A 113 -5.18 9.32 -1.38
C GLY A 113 -5.83 9.41 -2.76
N SER A 114 -5.42 8.57 -3.72
CA SER A 114 -6.08 8.47 -5.03
C SER A 114 -5.67 7.18 -5.74
N PHE A 115 -6.37 6.86 -6.83
CA PHE A 115 -6.18 5.63 -7.59
C PHE A 115 -6.00 5.91 -9.08
N LEU A 116 -5.35 4.99 -9.77
CA LEU A 116 -5.37 4.90 -11.22
C LEU A 116 -6.71 4.31 -11.71
N PRO A 117 -7.14 4.61 -12.95
CA PRO A 117 -8.41 4.09 -13.47
C PRO A 117 -8.56 2.56 -13.38
N GLU A 118 -7.48 1.82 -13.59
CA GLU A 118 -7.48 0.35 -13.48
C GLU A 118 -7.65 -0.13 -12.02
N GLN A 119 -7.02 0.57 -11.07
CA GLN A 119 -7.20 0.27 -9.63
C GLN A 119 -8.64 0.56 -9.21
N GLU A 120 -9.23 1.67 -9.69
CA GLU A 120 -10.63 1.99 -9.42
C GLU A 120 -11.59 0.91 -9.93
N GLU A 121 -11.37 0.42 -11.15
CA GLU A 121 -12.14 -0.68 -11.73
C GLU A 121 -12.00 -1.96 -10.88
N ALA A 122 -10.78 -2.34 -10.53
CA ALA A 122 -10.52 -3.50 -9.67
C ALA A 122 -11.20 -3.39 -8.29
N ILE A 123 -11.17 -2.21 -7.67
CA ILE A 123 -11.84 -1.95 -6.39
C ILE A 123 -13.36 -2.13 -6.54
N ARG A 124 -13.96 -1.58 -7.61
CA ARG A 124 -15.41 -1.74 -7.87
C ARG A 124 -15.78 -3.20 -8.09
N ASP A 125 -14.96 -3.97 -8.81
CA ASP A 125 -15.20 -5.40 -9.04
C ASP A 125 -15.21 -6.17 -7.72
N VAL A 126 -14.21 -5.94 -6.87
CA VAL A 126 -14.10 -6.58 -5.55
C VAL A 126 -15.30 -6.24 -4.68
N LEU A 127 -15.67 -4.95 -4.58
CA LEU A 127 -16.81 -4.51 -3.77
C LEU A 127 -18.14 -5.06 -4.30
N SER A 128 -18.33 -5.07 -5.62
CA SER A 128 -19.56 -5.56 -6.26
C SER A 128 -19.73 -7.07 -6.14
N SER A 129 -18.63 -7.83 -6.01
CA SER A 129 -18.69 -9.29 -5.81
C SER A 129 -19.42 -9.68 -4.52
N GLY A 130 -19.43 -8.79 -3.52
CA GLY A 130 -19.96 -9.08 -2.18
C GLY A 130 -19.18 -10.14 -1.39
N ASN A 131 -18.16 -10.76 -1.98
CA ASN A 131 -17.32 -11.79 -1.38
C ASN A 131 -16.19 -11.16 -0.54
N THR A 132 -16.59 -10.28 0.38
CA THR A 132 -15.68 -9.56 1.27
C THR A 132 -16.18 -9.68 2.71
N ILE A 133 -15.33 -9.33 3.67
CA ILE A 133 -15.74 -9.25 5.09
C ILE A 133 -16.87 -8.23 5.32
N PHE A 134 -17.09 -7.30 4.39
CA PHE A 134 -18.11 -6.28 4.45
C PHE A 134 -19.43 -6.72 3.80
N GLY A 135 -19.45 -7.86 3.11
CA GLY A 135 -20.61 -8.34 2.36
C GLY A 135 -20.95 -7.49 1.13
N PRO A 136 -22.11 -7.75 0.48
CA PRO A 136 -22.56 -6.98 -0.66
C PRO A 136 -22.97 -5.55 -0.28
N PRO A 137 -22.91 -4.57 -1.19
CA PRO A 137 -23.27 -3.18 -0.93
C PRO A 137 -24.66 -2.97 -0.29
N SER A 138 -25.62 -3.83 -0.60
CA SER A 138 -26.98 -3.81 -0.03
C SER A 138 -27.06 -4.18 1.45
N ALA A 139 -25.99 -4.73 2.03
CA ALA A 139 -25.89 -5.06 3.45
C ALA A 139 -25.01 -4.07 4.22
N TRP A 140 -24.45 -3.05 3.56
CA TRP A 140 -23.54 -2.12 4.21
C TRP A 140 -24.24 -1.25 5.25
N SER A 141 -23.56 -1.09 6.38
CA SER A 141 -23.99 -0.23 7.49
C SER A 141 -23.22 1.09 7.46
N ALA A 142 -23.65 2.06 8.28
CA ALA A 142 -22.88 3.28 8.51
C ALA A 142 -21.44 2.97 9.01
N PHE A 143 -21.26 1.89 9.77
CA PHE A 143 -19.94 1.43 10.19
C PHE A 143 -19.09 0.97 8.99
N THR A 144 -19.67 0.19 8.09
CA THR A 144 -19.01 -0.23 6.84
C THR A 144 -18.57 0.97 6.00
N LEU A 145 -19.44 1.97 5.85
CA LEU A 145 -19.11 3.20 5.11
C LEU A 145 -18.00 4.02 5.78
N SER A 146 -17.93 3.98 7.12
CA SER A 146 -16.84 4.61 7.88
C SER A 146 -15.51 3.89 7.66
N GLU A 147 -15.50 2.55 7.66
CA GLU A 147 -14.29 1.76 7.43
C GLU A 147 -13.78 1.90 5.98
N LEU A 148 -14.68 2.13 5.02
CA LEU A 148 -14.37 2.25 3.59
C LEU A 148 -14.39 3.70 3.10
N SER A 149 -14.27 4.70 3.98
CA SER A 149 -14.53 6.10 3.65
C SER A 149 -13.67 6.63 2.51
N GLY A 150 -12.39 6.21 2.42
CA GLY A 150 -11.50 6.62 1.33
C GLY A 150 -11.83 5.98 -0.03
N LEU A 151 -12.67 4.95 -0.06
CA LEU A 151 -13.15 4.31 -1.29
C LEU A 151 -14.46 4.91 -1.81
N ILE A 152 -15.13 5.78 -1.02
CA ILE A 152 -16.40 6.42 -1.43
C ILE A 152 -16.32 7.09 -2.81
N PRO A 153 -15.24 7.85 -3.15
CA PRO A 153 -15.11 8.45 -4.48
C PRO A 153 -15.08 7.43 -5.63
N VAL A 154 -14.72 6.18 -5.34
CA VAL A 154 -14.53 5.11 -6.33
C VAL A 154 -15.81 4.30 -6.58
N LEU A 155 -16.76 4.26 -5.65
CA LEU A 155 -17.90 3.32 -5.68
C LEU A 155 -18.74 3.36 -6.98
N GLY A 156 -18.84 4.51 -7.64
CA GLY A 156 -19.61 4.66 -8.87
C GLY A 156 -21.13 4.47 -8.67
N PRO A 157 -21.96 4.80 -9.69
CA PRO A 157 -23.42 4.85 -9.52
C PRO A 157 -24.07 3.50 -9.17
N SER A 158 -23.56 2.40 -9.71
CA SER A 158 -24.13 1.05 -9.54
C SER A 158 -24.02 0.54 -8.11
N ILE A 159 -22.93 0.83 -7.41
CA ILE A 159 -22.74 0.46 -6.00
C ILE A 159 -23.52 1.43 -5.11
N LEU A 160 -23.42 2.75 -5.36
CA LEU A 160 -24.09 3.77 -4.55
C LEU A 160 -25.61 3.58 -4.46
N GLN A 161 -26.26 3.12 -5.54
CA GLN A 161 -27.69 2.85 -5.56
C GLN A 161 -28.12 1.64 -4.73
N GLN A 162 -27.19 0.74 -4.39
CA GLN A 162 -27.48 -0.46 -3.59
C GLN A 162 -27.39 -0.20 -2.10
N ILE A 163 -26.66 0.85 -1.68
CA ILE A 163 -26.41 1.14 -0.27
C ILE A 163 -27.75 1.52 0.40
N PRO A 164 -28.11 0.89 1.53
CA PRO A 164 -29.30 1.24 2.28
C PRO A 164 -29.34 2.74 2.66
N LYS A 165 -30.53 3.34 2.60
CA LYS A 165 -30.76 4.73 3.00
C LYS A 165 -30.85 4.90 4.51
#